data_AF-A0A7C3QS11-F1
#
_entry.id   AF-A0A7C3QS11-F1
#
_cell.length_a   1.000
_cell.length_b   1.000
_cell.length_c   1.000
_cell.angle_alpha   90.00
_cell.angle_beta   90.00
_cell.angle_gamma   90.00
#
_symmetry.space_group_name_H-M   'P 1'
#
loop_
_entity.id
_entity.type
_entity.pdbx_description
1 polymer ?
#
loop_
_entity_poly.entity_id
_entity_poly.type
_entity_poly.pdbx_seq_one_letter_code
_entity_poly.pdbx_strand_id
1 'polypeptide(L)' 'MTFRLVDAPIKAGKDFDMLVVPDAEHGLPAYTIKKRWDYFVRWLAGGEPDRTYRMANCEELVCLY' A
#
# COMPACT_ATOMS: atom_id res chain seq x y z
N MET A 1 12.27 10.52 -9.16
CA MET A 1 11.59 10.30 -10.47
C MET A 1 10.07 10.42 -10.35
N THR A 2 9.47 9.87 -9.29
CA THR A 2 8.02 9.73 -9.09
C THR A 2 7.19 11.01 -9.29
N PHE A 3 7.66 12.16 -8.80
CA PHE A 3 6.87 13.40 -8.90
C PHE A 3 6.66 13.94 -10.33
N ARG A 4 7.52 13.57 -11.30
CA ARG A 4 7.27 13.93 -12.71
C ARG A 4 6.12 13.13 -13.31
N LEU A 5 5.97 11.88 -12.90
CA LEU A 5 4.83 11.05 -13.30
C LEU A 5 3.53 11.60 -12.69
N VAL A 6 3.59 12.09 -11.45
CA VAL A 6 2.45 12.68 -10.72
C VAL A 6 1.94 13.99 -11.33
N ASP A 7 2.82 14.80 -11.92
CA ASP A 7 2.45 16.07 -12.56
C ASP A 7 1.52 15.88 -13.78
N ALA A 8 1.71 14.80 -14.55
CA ALA A 8 0.91 14.51 -15.74
C ALA A 8 -0.60 14.27 -15.45
N PRO A 9 -1.02 13.39 -14.52
CA PRO A 9 -2.43 13.20 -14.19
C PRO A 9 -3.05 14.45 -13.55
N ILE A 10 -2.30 15.24 -12.77
CA ILE A 10 -2.78 16.53 -12.24
C ILE A 10 -3.18 17.47 -13.38
N LYS A 11 -2.29 17.65 -14.36
CA LYS A 11 -2.55 18.51 -15.53
C LYS A 11 -3.69 17.99 -16.40
N ALA A 12 -3.93 16.67 -16.41
CA ALA A 12 -5.03 16.03 -17.11
C ALA A 12 -6.35 16.00 -16.31
N GLY A 13 -6.38 16.55 -15.08
CA GLY A 13 -7.56 16.51 -14.21
C GLY A 13 -7.98 15.08 -13.84
N LYS A 14 -7.01 14.20 -13.59
CA LYS A 14 -7.23 12.80 -13.21
C LYS A 14 -6.87 12.58 -11.75
N ASP A 15 -7.70 11.79 -11.08
CA ASP A 15 -7.44 11.32 -9.72
C ASP A 15 -6.35 10.26 -9.71
N PHE A 16 -5.54 10.27 -8.65
CA PHE A 16 -4.53 9.25 -8.38
C PHE A 16 -4.24 9.21 -6.88
N ASP A 17 -3.84 8.04 -6.39
CA ASP A 17 -3.37 7.85 -5.02
C ASP A 17 -1.85 7.72 -4.98
N MET A 18 -1.21 8.34 -3.99
CA MET A 18 0.24 8.28 -3.80
C MET A 18 0.59 8.06 -2.32
N LEU A 19 1.50 7.11 -2.06
CA LEU A 19 2.08 6.87 -0.75
C LEU A 19 3.56 7.27 -0.76
N VAL A 20 3.92 8.23 0.09
CA VAL A 20 5.32 8.58 0.37
C VAL A 20 5.68 8.02 1.74
N VAL A 21 6.72 7.20 1.79
CA VAL A 21 7.24 6.65 3.04
C VAL A 21 8.63 7.24 3.29
N PRO A 22 8.75 8.18 4.25
CA PRO A 22 10.04 8.74 4.60
C PRO A 22 10.95 7.68 5.24
N ASP A 23 12.26 7.87 5.11
CA ASP A 23 13.28 7.01 5.75
C ASP A 23 13.22 5.52 5.36
N ALA A 24 12.62 5.21 4.21
CA ALA A 24 12.49 3.83 3.71
C ALA A 24 13.50 3.47 2.60
N GLU A 25 14.30 4.42 2.12
CA GLU A 25 15.22 4.28 0.98
C GLU A 25 14.56 3.54 -0.21
N HIS A 26 15.11 2.40 -0.65
CA HIS A 26 14.55 1.51 -1.66
C HIS A 26 13.89 0.24 -1.06
N GLY A 27 13.65 0.25 0.25
CA GLY A 27 13.05 -0.85 0.97
C GLY A 27 11.52 -0.90 0.84
N LEU A 28 10.95 -2.05 1.23
CA LEU A 28 9.51 -2.28 1.33
C LEU A 28 9.14 -2.55 2.79
N PRO A 29 9.03 -1.52 3.65
CA PRO A 29 8.70 -1.72 5.05
C PRO A 29 7.31 -2.31 5.22
N ALA A 30 7.05 -3.00 6.34
CA ALA A 30 5.76 -3.66 6.60
C ALA A 30 4.54 -2.72 6.40
N TYR A 31 4.71 -1.42 6.66
CA TYR A 31 3.70 -0.40 6.41
C TYR A 31 3.28 -0.29 4.93
N THR A 32 4.21 -0.33 3.97
CA THR A 32 3.86 -0.27 2.53
C THR A 32 3.10 -1.51 2.10
N ILE A 33 3.49 -2.68 2.62
CA ILE A 33 2.81 -3.94 2.36
C ILE A 33 1.37 -3.90 2.88
N LYS A 34 1.15 -3.44 4.12
CA LYS A 34 -0.21 -3.27 4.67
C LYS A 34 -1.03 -2.30 3.82
N LYS A 35 -0.48 -1.14 3.48
CA LYS A 35 -1.20 -0.13 2.67
C LYS A 35 -1.56 -0.63 1.28
N ARG A 36 -0.70 -1.44 0.65
CA ARG A 36 -1.01 -2.10 -0.62
C ARG A 36 -2.20 -3.07 -0.49
N TRP A 37 -2.24 -3.87 0.57
CA TRP A 37 -3.38 -4.77 0.82
C TRP A 37 -4.66 -3.99 1.13
N ASP A 38 -4.58 -2.96 1.98
CA ASP A 38 -5.73 -2.11 2.31
C ASP A 38 -6.34 -1.48 1.03
N TYR A 39 -5.49 -1.07 0.08
CA TYR A 39 -5.93 -0.52 -1.21
C TYR A 39 -6.72 -1.54 -2.04
N PHE A 40 -6.24 -2.79 -2.12
CA PHE A 40 -6.96 -3.84 -2.85
C PHE A 40 -8.26 -4.25 -2.16
N VAL A 41 -8.29 -4.32 -0.83
CA VAL A 41 -9.55 -4.58 -0.11
C VAL A 41 -10.59 -3.51 -0.46
N ARG A 42 -10.20 -2.23 -0.42
CA ARG A 42 -11.08 -1.11 -0.73
C ARG A 42 -11.57 -1.11 -2.17
N TRP A 43 -10.65 -1.19 -3.13
CA TRP A 43 -10.96 -0.86 -4.53
C TRP A 43 -11.14 -2.08 -5.43
N LEU A 44 -10.55 -3.23 -5.09
CA LEU A 44 -10.67 -4.46 -5.89
C LEU A 44 -11.71 -5.42 -5.29
N ALA A 45 -11.68 -5.64 -3.98
CA ALA A 45 -12.63 -6.52 -3.30
C ALA A 45 -13.94 -5.80 -2.87
N GLY A 46 -13.95 -4.47 -2.87
CA GLY A 46 -15.12 -3.66 -2.48
C GLY A 46 -15.45 -3.69 -0.98
N GLY A 47 -14.51 -4.10 -0.14
CA GLY A 47 -14.65 -4.14 1.32
C GLY A 47 -14.04 -2.92 2.01
N GLU A 48 -14.18 -2.83 3.33
CA GLU A 48 -13.50 -1.81 4.14
C GLU A 48 -12.26 -2.43 4.80
N PRO A 49 -11.05 -1.86 4.61
CA PRO A 49 -9.83 -2.43 5.19
C PRO A 49 -9.84 -2.33 6.71
N ASP A 50 -9.52 -3.45 7.38
CA ASP A 50 -9.45 -3.52 8.84
C ASP A 50 -8.17 -2.81 9.35
N ARG A 51 -8.39 -1.86 10.26
CA ARG A 51 -7.31 -1.10 10.93
C ARG A 51 -6.58 -1.93 11.99
N THR A 52 -7.25 -2.90 12.58
CA THR A 52 -6.71 -3.78 13.63
C THR A 52 -5.97 -4.98 13.06
N TYR A 53 -6.22 -5.33 11.80
CA TYR A 53 -5.53 -6.40 11.11
C TYR A 53 -4.02 -6.16 11.06
N ARG A 54 -3.27 -7.13 11.62
CA ARG A 54 -1.81 -7.21 11.53
C ARG A 54 -1.46 -8.26 10.49
N MET A 55 -0.56 -7.90 9.57
CA MET A 55 -0.01 -8.86 8.62
C MET A 55 0.77 -9.92 9.42
N ALA A 56 0.37 -11.18 9.31
CA ALA A 56 1.13 -12.29 9.89
C ALA A 56 2.53 -12.34 9.25
N ASN A 57 3.55 -12.63 10.06
CA ASN A 57 4.87 -12.89 9.53
C ASN A 57 4.99 -14.35 9.06
N CYS A 58 6.07 -14.68 8.35
CA CYS A 58 6.26 -16.03 7.82
C CYS A 58 6.36 -17.07 8.95
N GLU A 59 6.92 -16.74 10.11
CA GLU A 59 7.00 -17.65 11.26
C GLU A 59 5.62 -18.02 11.81
N GLU A 60 4.70 -17.06 11.92
CA GLU A 60 3.31 -17.30 12.35
C GLU A 60 2.53 -18.16 11.37
N LEU A 61 2.78 -18.02 10.06
CA LEU A 61 2.11 -18.82 9.03
C LEU A 61 2.70 -20.23 8.89
N VAL A 62 4.00 -20.41 9.20
CA VAL A 62 4.67 -21.71 9.16
C VAL A 62 4.29 -22.61 10.33
N CYS A 63 3.96 -22.05 11.51
CA CYS A 63 3.42 -22.84 12.64
C CYS A 63 1.96 -23.30 12.46
N LEU A 64 1.30 -22.92 11.36
CA LEU A 64 -0.07 -23.33 11.03
C LEU A 64 -0.12 -24.50 10.03
N TYR A 65 1.03 -25.05 9.65
CA TYR A 65 1.20 -26.25 8.83
C TYR A 65 2.10 -27.27 9.54
#